data_AF-A0A517YTW1-F1
#
_entry.id   AF-A0A517YTW1-F1
#
_cell.length_a   1.000
_cell.length_b   1.000
_cell.length_c   1.000
_cell.angle_alpha   90.00
_cell.angle_beta   90.00
_cell.angle_gamma   90.00
#
_symmetry.space_group_name_H-M   'P 1'
#
loop_
_entity.id
_entity.type
_entity.pdbx_description
1 polymer ?
#
loop_
_entity_poly.entity_id
_entity_poly.type
_entity_poly.pdbx_seq_one_letter_code
_entity_poly.pdbx_strand_id
1 'polypeptide(L)'
;MNQHTTGTSNQTEDFDPYDLATDTTHLYTRRDINAIPIAPGTKINTTTKAKYCLDCSYDLRGTKSRQCPECGRTFNPSDFNTFALTSGDARKLRQQGLWSWLTPLIVTVLPLICYIGLYSAALVAKPGTAIHDVMMIIAITLIVISPVWYVATFITIMRCFAHHYNTLSKLCIMMPIACLVSIPILLIGRFSSYSFVFVLICIVFYFIGVMFYESHSDAWTS
;
A
#
# COMPACT_ATOMS: atom_id res chain seq x y z
N MET A 1 -48.48 -11.10 -47.14
CA MET A 1 -49.17 -9.79 -47.15
C MET A 1 -49.95 -9.67 -45.86
N ASN A 2 -49.47 -8.86 -44.92
CA ASN A 2 -50.27 -7.99 -44.05
C ASN A 2 -49.31 -7.21 -43.16
N GLN A 3 -49.34 -5.89 -43.36
CA GLN A 3 -48.53 -4.89 -42.69
C GLN A 3 -49.21 -4.53 -41.37
N HIS A 4 -48.45 -4.48 -40.28
CA HIS A 4 -48.87 -3.83 -39.05
C HIS A 4 -47.89 -2.71 -38.72
N THR A 5 -48.33 -1.49 -38.96
CA THR A 5 -47.73 -0.22 -38.56
C THR A 5 -48.48 0.32 -37.34
N THR A 6 -47.77 0.60 -36.25
CA THR A 6 -48.17 1.44 -35.10
C THR A 6 -46.94 1.49 -34.19
N GLY A 7 -46.43 2.59 -33.66
CA GLY A 7 -46.82 4.00 -33.64
C GLY A 7 -45.82 4.67 -32.70
N THR A 8 -45.17 5.71 -33.17
CA THR A 8 -44.15 6.51 -32.48
C THR A 8 -44.81 7.41 -31.44
N SER A 9 -44.49 7.24 -30.15
CA SER A 9 -44.78 8.23 -29.11
C SER A 9 -43.51 9.02 -28.80
N ASN A 10 -43.40 10.22 -29.36
CA ASN A 10 -42.44 11.24 -28.94
C ASN A 10 -42.85 11.74 -27.54
N GLN A 11 -42.09 11.37 -26.51
CA GLN A 11 -42.10 12.06 -25.24
C GLN A 11 -41.20 13.30 -25.35
N THR A 12 -41.83 14.45 -25.45
CA THR A 12 -41.23 15.75 -25.18
C THR A 12 -41.07 15.85 -23.66
N GLU A 13 -39.88 15.54 -23.16
CA GLU A 13 -39.52 15.86 -21.78
C GLU A 13 -39.29 17.37 -21.68
N ASP A 14 -40.14 18.00 -20.90
CA ASP A 14 -40.11 19.40 -20.49
C ASP A 14 -38.80 19.65 -19.73
N PHE A 15 -37.90 20.42 -20.32
CA PHE A 15 -36.58 20.71 -19.77
C PHE A 15 -36.66 22.03 -19.01
N ASP A 16 -36.76 21.96 -17.68
CA ASP A 16 -36.80 23.10 -16.78
C ASP A 16 -35.46 23.89 -16.84
N PRO A 17 -35.45 25.17 -17.24
CA PRO A 17 -34.22 25.93 -17.48
C PRO A 17 -33.66 26.66 -16.23
N TYR A 18 -33.97 26.23 -15.01
CA TYR A 18 -33.67 27.00 -13.79
C TYR A 18 -32.73 26.37 -12.74
N ASP A 19 -31.98 25.31 -13.05
CA ASP A 19 -30.93 24.79 -12.13
C ASP A 19 -29.51 25.21 -12.53
N LEU A 20 -29.34 26.51 -12.75
CA LEU A 20 -28.04 27.14 -12.96
C LEU A 20 -27.77 28.21 -11.91
N ALA A 21 -27.37 27.80 -10.70
CA ALA A 21 -26.42 28.51 -9.87
C ALA A 21 -26.24 27.78 -8.54
N THR A 22 -25.20 26.97 -8.41
CA THR A 22 -24.19 27.18 -7.36
C THR A 22 -23.05 26.17 -7.52
N ASP A 23 -21.85 26.73 -7.50
CA ASP A 23 -20.62 26.06 -7.12
C ASP A 23 -19.76 25.40 -8.21
N THR A 24 -19.47 26.19 -9.25
CA THR A 24 -18.25 26.01 -10.06
C THR A 24 -17.36 27.24 -9.94
N THR A 25 -16.90 27.51 -8.72
CA THR A 25 -15.80 28.44 -8.47
C THR A 25 -14.61 27.63 -7.98
N HIS A 26 -13.81 27.11 -8.92
CA HIS A 26 -12.35 27.18 -8.88
C HIS A 26 -11.78 26.52 -10.16
N LEU A 27 -11.92 27.30 -11.23
CA LEU A 27 -11.03 27.32 -12.37
C LEU A 27 -9.57 27.36 -11.90
N TYR A 28 -8.84 26.25 -12.04
CA TYR A 28 -7.41 26.32 -12.34
C TYR A 28 -7.30 26.42 -13.86
N THR A 29 -7.22 27.66 -14.33
CA THR A 29 -6.86 28.02 -15.69
C THR A 29 -5.46 27.50 -16.01
N ARG A 30 -5.35 26.33 -16.64
CA ARG A 30 -4.18 26.02 -17.45
C ARG A 30 -4.38 26.71 -18.79
N ARG A 31 -3.56 27.74 -19.05
CA ARG A 31 -3.42 28.44 -20.33
C ARG A 31 -3.03 27.44 -21.42
N ASP A 32 -4.02 26.88 -22.09
CA ASP A 32 -3.82 26.31 -23.41
C ASP A 32 -4.14 27.43 -24.42
N ILE A 33 -3.09 28.14 -24.85
CA ILE A 33 -3.17 29.27 -25.81
C ILE A 33 -3.50 28.76 -27.24
N ASN A 34 -3.68 27.45 -27.42
CA ASN A 34 -4.04 26.81 -28.69
C ASN A 34 -5.45 26.20 -28.65
N ALA A 35 -6.44 26.91 -28.10
CA ALA A 35 -7.84 26.52 -28.25
C ALA A 35 -8.25 26.69 -29.72
N ILE A 36 -8.14 25.60 -30.50
CA ILE A 36 -8.62 25.55 -31.88
C ILE A 36 -10.14 25.76 -31.83
N PRO A 37 -10.70 26.74 -32.55
CA PRO A 37 -12.15 26.95 -32.60
C PRO A 37 -12.80 25.70 -33.20
N ILE A 38 -13.50 24.95 -32.36
CA ILE A 38 -14.27 23.77 -32.78
C ILE A 38 -15.52 24.29 -33.48
N ALA A 39 -15.74 23.86 -34.72
CA ALA A 39 -16.92 24.26 -35.48
C ALA A 39 -18.21 23.89 -34.74
N PRO A 40 -19.21 24.79 -34.70
CA PRO A 40 -20.50 24.52 -34.07
C PRO A 40 -21.16 23.31 -34.75
N GLY A 41 -21.51 22.29 -33.95
CA GLY A 41 -22.10 21.03 -34.44
C GLY A 41 -21.17 19.83 -34.39
N THR A 42 -19.89 20.00 -34.04
CA THR A 42 -19.01 18.86 -33.78
C THR A 42 -19.47 18.18 -32.48
N LYS A 43 -20.04 16.98 -32.56
CA LYS A 43 -20.25 16.11 -31.40
C LYS A 43 -18.88 15.76 -30.84
N ILE A 44 -18.39 16.60 -29.95
CA ILE A 44 -17.25 16.24 -29.09
C ILE A 44 -17.73 15.01 -28.35
N ASN A 45 -17.14 13.86 -28.61
CA ASN A 45 -17.30 12.70 -27.75
C ASN A 45 -16.57 13.02 -26.43
N THR A 46 -17.11 13.98 -25.68
CA THR A 46 -17.06 14.00 -24.23
C THR A 46 -17.44 12.58 -23.81
N THR A 47 -16.59 11.75 -23.25
CA THR A 47 -15.68 12.04 -22.17
C THR A 47 -14.93 10.73 -21.91
N THR A 48 -13.89 10.45 -22.67
CA THR A 48 -12.92 9.45 -22.20
C THR A 48 -12.22 10.11 -21.01
N LYS A 49 -12.79 9.96 -19.81
CA LYS A 49 -12.19 10.41 -18.55
C LYS A 49 -10.71 10.04 -18.59
N ALA A 50 -9.85 10.95 -18.16
CA ALA A 50 -8.42 10.68 -18.10
C ALA A 50 -8.18 9.39 -17.30
N LYS A 51 -7.32 8.51 -17.82
CA LYS A 51 -6.96 7.25 -17.19
C LYS A 51 -5.44 7.20 -17.14
N TYR A 52 -4.89 7.01 -15.96
CA TYR A 52 -3.44 6.94 -15.74
C TYR A 52 -3.06 5.58 -15.17
N CYS A 53 -1.92 5.04 -15.58
CA CYS A 53 -1.38 3.81 -15.02
C CYS A 53 -1.05 4.03 -13.52
N LEU A 54 -1.46 3.10 -12.66
CA LEU A 54 -1.20 3.20 -11.21
C LEU A 54 0.28 3.06 -10.83
N ASP A 55 1.14 2.58 -11.73
CA ASP A 55 2.55 2.33 -11.44
C ASP A 55 3.48 3.44 -11.98
N CYS A 56 3.41 3.67 -13.29
CA CYS A 56 4.24 4.67 -13.97
C CYS A 56 3.54 6.02 -14.20
N SER A 57 2.24 6.15 -13.86
CA SER A 57 1.44 7.36 -14.12
C SER A 57 1.30 7.75 -15.61
N TYR A 58 1.59 6.82 -16.54
CA TYR A 58 1.41 7.04 -17.98
C TYR A 58 -0.06 7.20 -18.35
N ASP A 59 -0.36 8.09 -19.31
CA ASP A 59 -1.71 8.33 -19.81
C ASP A 59 -2.18 7.18 -20.72
N LEU A 60 -3.22 6.46 -20.29
CA LEU A 60 -3.77 5.30 -20.98
C LEU A 60 -4.85 5.68 -22.00
N ARG A 61 -5.10 6.97 -22.22
CA ARG A 61 -6.06 7.41 -23.24
C ARG A 61 -5.55 7.06 -24.64
N GLY A 62 -6.40 6.41 -25.42
CA GLY A 62 -6.09 6.02 -26.81
C GLY A 62 -5.23 4.75 -26.94
N THR A 63 -4.78 4.17 -25.84
CA THR A 63 -4.10 2.87 -25.86
C THR A 63 -5.10 1.77 -26.24
N LYS A 64 -4.82 1.06 -27.33
CA LYS A 64 -5.66 -0.08 -27.79
C LYS A 64 -5.41 -1.35 -26.99
N SER A 65 -4.19 -1.54 -26.45
CA SER A 65 -3.86 -2.69 -25.62
C SER A 65 -4.40 -2.51 -24.20
N ARG A 66 -4.67 -3.62 -23.52
CA ARG A 66 -4.98 -3.66 -22.08
C ARG A 66 -3.71 -3.68 -21.22
N GLN A 67 -2.59 -3.18 -21.75
CA GLN A 67 -1.28 -3.16 -21.11
C GLN A 67 -0.66 -1.78 -21.24
N CYS A 68 -0.05 -1.29 -20.17
CA CYS A 68 0.67 -0.04 -20.19
C CYS A 68 1.93 -0.17 -21.07
N PRO A 69 2.17 0.72 -22.05
CA PRO A 69 3.33 0.62 -22.94
C PRO A 69 4.68 0.85 -22.21
N GLU A 70 4.68 1.63 -21.13
CA GLU A 70 5.90 1.93 -20.36
C GLU A 70 6.31 0.82 -19.39
N CYS A 71 5.37 0.23 -18.66
CA CYS A 71 5.67 -0.70 -17.56
C CYS A 71 5.11 -2.12 -17.77
N GLY A 72 4.38 -2.36 -18.86
CA GLY A 72 3.77 -3.67 -19.15
C GLY A 72 2.56 -4.03 -18.28
N ARG A 73 2.24 -3.25 -17.24
CA ARG A 73 1.13 -3.52 -16.32
C ARG A 73 -0.20 -3.66 -17.06
N THR A 74 -0.89 -4.76 -16.84
CA THR A 74 -2.24 -4.98 -17.35
C THR A 74 -3.25 -4.09 -16.62
N PHE A 75 -4.23 -3.58 -17.36
CA PHE A 75 -5.34 -2.80 -16.79
C PHE A 75 -6.65 -3.17 -17.47
N ASN A 76 -7.76 -3.03 -16.75
CA ASN A 76 -9.09 -3.28 -17.27
C ASN A 76 -9.83 -1.94 -17.39
N PRO A 77 -10.14 -1.47 -18.62
CA PRO A 77 -10.84 -0.20 -18.81
C PRO A 77 -12.19 -0.10 -18.11
N SER A 78 -12.82 -1.24 -17.82
CA SER A 78 -14.11 -1.38 -17.14
C SER A 78 -13.98 -1.42 -15.62
N ASP A 79 -12.77 -1.59 -15.07
CA ASP A 79 -12.52 -1.65 -13.63
C ASP A 79 -11.73 -0.42 -13.17
N PHE A 80 -12.41 0.46 -12.45
CA PHE A 80 -11.85 1.72 -11.94
C PHE A 80 -10.72 1.51 -10.92
N ASN A 81 -10.56 0.31 -10.35
CA ASN A 81 -9.47 0.01 -9.41
C ASN A 81 -8.15 -0.31 -10.13
N THR A 82 -8.15 -0.40 -11.47
CA THR A 82 -6.94 -0.73 -12.25
C THR A 82 -6.23 0.48 -12.83
N PHE A 83 -6.81 1.68 -12.74
CA PHE A 83 -6.25 2.94 -13.25
C PHE A 83 -6.61 4.12 -12.34
N ALA A 84 -5.81 5.18 -12.35
CA ALA A 84 -6.13 6.43 -11.67
C ALA A 84 -6.87 7.40 -12.60
N LEU A 85 -7.82 8.17 -12.06
CA LEU A 85 -8.55 9.19 -12.83
C LEU A 85 -7.76 10.51 -12.97
N THR A 86 -6.85 10.77 -12.03
CA THR A 86 -5.93 11.89 -12.09
C THR A 86 -4.48 11.40 -11.98
N SER A 87 -3.55 12.10 -12.63
CA SER A 87 -2.13 11.77 -12.54
C SER A 87 -1.56 11.98 -11.13
N GLY A 88 -2.20 12.82 -10.32
CA GLY A 88 -1.82 13.06 -8.92
C GLY A 88 -2.09 11.87 -8.01
N ASP A 89 -3.19 11.15 -8.23
CA ASP A 89 -3.59 10.01 -7.39
C ASP A 89 -2.61 8.83 -7.53
N ALA A 90 -2.15 8.55 -8.75
CA ALA A 90 -1.16 7.50 -9.01
C ALA A 90 0.16 7.74 -8.27
N ARG A 91 0.62 9.00 -8.22
CA ARG A 91 1.84 9.37 -7.50
C ARG A 91 1.69 9.20 -5.99
N LYS A 92 0.52 9.56 -5.43
CA LYS A 92 0.25 9.44 -3.99
C LYS A 92 0.22 7.97 -3.55
N LEU A 93 -0.36 7.09 -4.36
CA LEU A 93 -0.38 5.65 -4.09
C LEU A 93 1.03 5.03 -4.14
N ARG A 94 1.86 5.43 -5.12
CA ARG A 94 3.26 4.98 -5.18
C ARG A 94 4.08 5.48 -4.00
N GLN A 95 3.86 6.72 -3.57
CA GLN A 95 4.55 7.29 -2.41
C GLN A 95 4.10 6.61 -1.10
N GLN A 96 2.83 6.20 -1.00
CA GLN A 96 2.32 5.39 0.10
C GLN A 96 2.97 3.99 0.14
N GLY A 97 3.20 3.36 -1.01
CA GLY A 97 3.90 2.07 -1.10
C GLY A 97 5.31 2.12 -0.51
N LEU A 98 6.13 3.10 -0.92
CA LEU A 98 7.51 3.21 -0.45
C LEU A 98 7.60 3.50 1.06
N TRP A 99 6.77 4.44 1.55
CA TRP A 99 6.74 4.77 2.98
C TRP A 99 6.23 3.60 3.83
N SER A 100 5.27 2.82 3.33
CA SER A 100 4.79 1.62 4.01
C SER A 100 5.88 0.57 4.21
N TRP A 101 6.87 0.47 3.31
CA TRP A 101 7.98 -0.47 3.44
C TRP A 101 9.09 0.04 4.38
N LEU A 102 9.34 1.35 4.40
CA LEU A 102 10.35 1.95 5.28
C LEU A 102 9.89 2.07 6.73
N THR A 103 8.61 2.30 6.97
CA THR A 103 8.05 2.50 8.32
C THR A 103 8.41 1.35 9.28
N PRO A 104 8.19 0.06 8.97
CA PRO A 104 8.53 -1.01 9.90
C PRO A 104 10.04 -1.10 10.16
N LEU A 105 10.89 -0.85 9.16
CA LEU A 105 12.34 -0.84 9.34
C LEU A 105 12.76 0.28 10.31
N ILE A 106 12.27 1.49 10.11
CA ILE A 106 12.59 2.63 10.98
C ILE A 106 12.09 2.38 12.41
N VAL A 107 10.85 1.91 12.54
CA VAL A 107 10.18 1.71 13.83
C VAL A 107 10.79 0.54 14.61
N THR A 108 11.43 -0.44 13.96
CA THR A 108 12.08 -1.58 14.64
C THR A 108 13.57 -1.38 14.85
N VAL A 109 14.28 -0.82 13.88
CA VAL A 109 15.74 -0.68 13.92
C VAL A 109 16.16 0.50 14.79
N LEU A 110 15.45 1.63 14.73
CA LEU A 110 15.84 2.83 15.48
C LEU A 110 15.81 2.61 17.01
N PRO A 111 14.76 2.00 17.62
CA PRO A 111 14.76 1.72 19.05
C PRO A 111 15.82 0.70 19.45
N LEU A 112 16.11 -0.28 18.59
CA LEU A 112 17.16 -1.27 18.83
C LEU A 112 18.54 -0.61 18.89
N ILE A 113 18.84 0.32 17.97
CA ILE A 113 20.09 1.08 17.98
C ILE A 113 20.18 1.93 19.25
N CYS A 114 19.11 2.64 19.62
CA CYS A 114 19.07 3.41 20.87
C CYS A 114 19.30 2.52 22.10
N TYR A 115 18.67 1.34 22.14
CA TYR A 115 18.83 0.38 23.22
C TYR A 115 20.28 -0.12 23.35
N ILE A 116 20.91 -0.51 22.25
CA ILE A 116 22.32 -0.95 22.24
C ILE A 116 23.23 0.17 22.73
N GLY A 117 23.00 1.41 22.30
CA GLY A 117 23.73 2.59 22.76
C GLY A 117 23.58 2.84 24.27
N LEU A 118 22.36 2.79 24.79
CA LEU A 118 22.08 2.93 26.23
C LEU A 118 22.73 1.79 27.05
N TYR A 119 22.62 0.55 26.58
CA TYR A 119 23.19 -0.61 27.26
C TYR A 119 24.71 -0.56 27.30
N SER A 120 25.35 -0.23 26.16
CA SER A 120 26.81 -0.07 26.10
C SER A 120 27.31 1.07 26.98
N ALA A 121 26.59 2.20 27.05
CA ALA A 121 26.93 3.29 27.97
C ALA A 121 26.80 2.86 29.45
N ALA A 122 25.79 2.06 29.79
CA ALA A 122 25.63 1.52 31.14
C ALA A 122 26.78 0.58 31.55
N LEU A 123 27.32 -0.22 30.62
CA LEU A 123 28.46 -1.11 30.89
C LEU A 123 29.77 -0.37 31.20
N VAL A 124 29.93 0.86 30.70
CA VAL A 124 31.11 1.70 30.95
C VAL A 124 30.97 2.48 32.27
N ALA A 125 29.75 2.68 32.75
CA ALA A 125 29.49 3.39 34.00
C ALA A 125 29.98 2.58 35.21
N LYS A 126 30.60 3.26 36.18
CA LYS A 126 31.04 2.61 37.42
C LYS A 126 29.81 2.08 38.20
N PRO A 127 29.84 0.80 38.61
CA PRO A 127 28.77 0.23 39.43
C PRO A 127 28.67 0.98 40.77
N GLY A 128 27.44 1.15 41.27
CA GLY A 128 27.15 1.86 42.53
C GLY A 128 26.87 3.36 42.38
N THR A 129 26.83 3.89 41.16
CA THR A 129 26.32 5.24 40.90
C THR A 129 24.80 5.22 40.69
N ALA A 130 24.08 6.22 41.18
CA ALA A 130 22.64 6.36 40.94
C ALA A 130 22.28 6.37 39.44
N ILE A 131 23.21 6.82 38.59
CA ILE A 131 23.08 6.81 37.12
C ILE A 131 22.99 5.37 36.60
N HIS A 132 23.80 4.45 37.11
CA HIS A 132 23.79 3.04 36.69
C HIS A 132 22.42 2.39 36.98
N ASP A 133 21.86 2.61 38.17
CA ASP A 133 20.56 2.02 38.55
C ASP A 133 19.40 2.57 37.72
N VAL A 134 19.39 3.88 37.45
CA VAL A 134 18.40 4.51 36.57
C VAL A 134 18.50 3.98 35.14
N MET A 135 19.73 3.84 34.62
CA MET A 135 19.93 3.28 33.27
C MET A 135 19.49 1.82 33.16
N MET A 136 19.72 1.00 34.21
CA MET A 136 19.22 -0.37 34.27
C MET A 136 17.69 -0.44 34.26
N ILE A 137 17.02 0.40 35.06
CA ILE A 137 15.55 0.44 35.11
C ILE A 137 14.98 0.83 33.75
N ILE A 138 15.57 1.84 33.08
CA ILE A 138 15.17 2.26 31.74
C ILE A 138 15.36 1.10 30.74
N ALA A 139 16.51 0.42 30.77
CA ALA A 139 16.77 -0.72 29.89
C ALA A 139 15.74 -1.85 30.09
N ILE A 140 15.43 -2.21 31.34
CA ILE A 140 14.43 -3.23 31.66
C ILE A 140 13.03 -2.80 31.19
N THR A 141 12.66 -1.54 31.41
CA THR A 141 11.34 -1.03 31.00
C THR A 141 11.19 -1.06 29.48
N LEU A 142 12.23 -0.72 28.73
CA LEU A 142 12.25 -0.83 27.28
C LEU A 142 12.12 -2.29 26.81
N ILE A 143 12.76 -3.24 27.50
CA ILE A 143 12.61 -4.69 27.21
C ILE A 143 11.16 -5.13 27.40
N VAL A 144 10.47 -4.66 28.44
CA VAL A 144 9.08 -5.06 28.72
C VAL A 144 8.08 -4.42 27.76
N ILE A 145 8.31 -3.18 27.31
CA ILE A 145 7.41 -2.47 26.39
C ILE A 145 7.60 -2.93 24.93
N SER A 146 8.82 -3.37 24.59
CA SER A 146 9.21 -3.76 23.23
C SER A 146 8.29 -4.82 22.58
N PRO A 147 7.88 -5.92 23.25
CA PRO A 147 6.95 -6.90 22.68
C PRO A 147 5.62 -6.31 22.23
N VAL A 148 5.05 -5.37 23.00
CA VAL A 148 3.77 -4.73 22.66
C VAL A 148 3.91 -3.91 21.38
N TRP A 149 5.03 -3.22 21.23
CA TRP A 149 5.38 -2.48 20.01
C TRP A 149 5.62 -3.40 18.81
N TYR A 150 6.30 -4.53 19.00
CA TYR A 150 6.49 -5.53 17.93
C TYR A 150 5.19 -6.15 17.47
N VAL A 151 4.26 -6.46 18.38
CA VAL A 151 2.94 -6.99 18.01
C VAL A 151 2.14 -5.95 17.21
N ALA A 152 2.13 -4.68 17.63
CA ALA A 152 1.41 -3.62 16.93
C ALA A 152 1.98 -3.36 15.51
N THR A 153 3.32 -3.33 15.39
CA THR A 153 3.98 -3.18 14.09
C THR A 153 3.72 -4.39 13.20
N PHE A 154 3.80 -5.61 13.74
CA PHE A 154 3.47 -6.83 13.02
C PHE A 154 2.03 -6.82 12.48
N ILE A 155 1.04 -6.47 13.29
CA ILE A 155 -0.36 -6.35 12.85
C ILE A 155 -0.49 -5.33 11.71
N THR A 156 0.23 -4.21 11.79
CA THR A 156 0.22 -3.16 10.76
C THR A 156 0.83 -3.65 9.45
N ILE A 157 1.97 -4.34 9.52
CA ILE A 157 2.61 -4.97 8.35
C ILE A 157 1.66 -5.98 7.71
N MET A 158 1.04 -6.85 8.52
CA MET A 158 0.10 -7.86 8.04
C MET A 158 -1.12 -7.25 7.35
N ARG A 159 -1.65 -6.13 7.86
CA ARG A 159 -2.73 -5.38 7.21
C ARG A 159 -2.29 -4.79 5.88
N CYS A 160 -1.09 -4.21 5.79
CA CYS A 160 -0.55 -3.71 4.54
C CYS A 160 -0.35 -4.84 3.52
N PHE A 161 0.18 -5.99 3.95
CA PHE A 161 0.33 -7.16 3.10
C PHE A 161 -1.03 -7.69 2.61
N ALA A 162 -2.03 -7.79 3.49
CA ALA A 162 -3.38 -8.22 3.12
C ALA A 162 -4.07 -7.26 2.15
N HIS A 163 -3.76 -5.96 2.21
CA HIS A 163 -4.27 -5.00 1.24
C HIS A 163 -3.57 -5.11 -0.12
N HIS A 164 -2.26 -5.40 -0.12
CA HIS A 164 -1.50 -5.46 -1.37
C HIS A 164 -1.71 -6.77 -2.12
N TYR A 165 -1.71 -7.87 -1.38
CA TYR A 165 -2.04 -9.19 -1.89
C TYR A 165 -3.53 -9.39 -1.66
N ASN A 166 -4.32 -9.21 -2.72
CA ASN A 166 -5.77 -9.46 -2.77
C ASN A 166 -6.15 -10.96 -2.53
N THR A 167 -5.26 -11.70 -1.87
CA THR A 167 -5.22 -13.15 -1.68
C THR A 167 -5.15 -13.43 -0.18
N LEU A 168 -6.17 -12.96 0.54
CA LEU A 168 -6.43 -13.18 1.98
C LEU A 168 -6.32 -14.67 2.40
N SER A 169 -6.50 -15.62 1.48
CA SER A 169 -6.46 -17.05 1.75
C SER A 169 -5.07 -17.60 2.09
N LYS A 170 -3.99 -17.04 1.54
CA LYS A 170 -2.62 -17.53 1.82
C LYS A 170 -2.08 -17.02 3.16
N LEU A 171 -2.42 -15.78 3.54
CA LEU A 171 -1.99 -15.16 4.81
C LEU A 171 -2.60 -15.85 6.05
N CYS A 172 -3.84 -16.35 5.96
CA CYS A 172 -4.48 -17.06 7.08
C CYS A 172 -3.81 -18.39 7.43
N ILE A 173 -3.09 -19.02 6.48
CA ILE A 173 -2.40 -20.30 6.71
C ILE A 173 -1.01 -20.08 7.31
N MET A 174 -0.34 -18.96 7.00
CA MET A 174 1.02 -18.70 7.49
C MET A 174 1.07 -18.20 8.95
N MET A 175 0.03 -17.49 9.39
CA MET A 175 -0.05 -16.92 10.74
C MET A 175 0.01 -17.97 11.89
N PRO A 176 -0.73 -19.10 11.83
CA PRO A 176 -0.65 -20.13 12.86
C PRO A 176 0.71 -20.83 12.86
N ILE A 177 1.37 -21.01 11.72
CA ILE A 177 2.68 -21.68 11.64
C ILE A 177 3.76 -20.82 12.33
N ALA A 178 3.79 -19.52 12.07
CA ALA A 178 4.73 -18.61 12.74
C ALA A 178 4.49 -18.57 14.26
N CYS A 179 3.23 -18.52 14.71
CA CYS A 179 2.91 -18.60 16.14
C CYS A 179 3.30 -19.95 16.76
N LEU A 180 3.00 -21.06 16.09
CA LEU A 180 3.31 -22.41 16.55
C LEU A 180 4.82 -22.70 16.61
N VAL A 181 5.64 -22.02 15.81
CA VAL A 181 7.11 -22.11 15.89
C VAL A 181 7.68 -21.19 16.98
N SER A 182 7.06 -20.03 17.22
CA SER A 182 7.54 -19.04 18.19
C SER A 182 7.23 -19.42 19.64
N ILE A 183 6.05 -19.99 19.89
CA ILE A 183 5.54 -20.30 21.24
C ILE A 183 6.40 -21.37 21.95
N PRO A 184 6.82 -22.48 21.32
CA PRO A 184 7.69 -23.47 21.96
C PRO A 184 9.08 -22.93 22.28
N ILE A 185 9.64 -22.04 21.45
CA ILE A 185 10.95 -21.44 21.69
C ILE A 185 10.90 -20.49 22.91
N LEU A 186 9.78 -19.80 23.10
CA LEU A 186 9.53 -18.99 24.29
C LEU A 186 9.24 -19.82 25.55
N LEU A 187 8.65 -21.01 25.42
CA LEU A 187 8.32 -21.89 26.55
C LEU A 187 9.50 -22.75 27.02
N ILE A 188 10.44 -23.11 26.12
CA ILE A 188 11.55 -24.03 26.43
C ILE A 188 12.82 -23.27 26.88
N GLY A 189 12.96 -21.99 26.51
CA GLY A 189 14.13 -21.19 26.87
C GLY A 189 14.00 -20.51 28.23
N ARG A 190 14.85 -20.87 29.21
CA ARG A 190 15.29 -19.91 30.22
C ARG A 190 15.71 -18.64 29.46
N PHE A 191 15.06 -17.51 29.75
CA PHE A 191 15.27 -16.19 29.11
C PHE A 191 16.76 -15.83 29.01
N SER A 192 17.40 -16.31 27.96
CA SER A 192 18.72 -15.89 27.53
C SER A 192 18.47 -14.96 26.36
N SER A 193 19.01 -13.75 26.41
CA SER A 193 18.84 -12.72 25.39
C SER A 193 19.13 -13.22 23.96
N TYR A 194 19.95 -14.27 23.84
CA TYR A 194 20.29 -14.93 22.58
C TYR A 194 19.13 -15.71 21.94
N SER A 195 18.19 -16.26 22.73
CA SER A 195 17.05 -17.01 22.18
C SER A 195 16.10 -16.12 21.39
N PHE A 196 15.92 -14.87 21.82
CA PHE A 196 15.07 -13.89 21.12
C PHE A 196 15.68 -13.48 19.78
N VAL A 197 16.99 -13.23 19.76
CA VAL A 197 17.73 -12.91 18.54
C VAL A 197 17.66 -14.06 17.53
N PHE A 198 17.79 -15.31 17.99
CA PHE A 198 17.69 -16.47 17.13
C PHE A 198 16.29 -16.61 16.48
N VAL A 199 15.21 -16.40 17.26
CA VAL A 199 13.84 -16.41 16.73
C VAL A 199 13.64 -15.33 15.66
N LEU A 200 14.13 -14.11 15.91
CA LEU A 200 14.07 -13.03 14.92
C LEU A 200 14.82 -13.38 13.63
N ILE A 201 16.02 -13.95 13.75
CA ILE A 201 16.81 -14.41 12.60
C ILE A 201 16.03 -15.47 11.81
N CYS A 202 15.44 -16.46 12.49
CA CYS A 202 14.64 -17.50 11.83
C CYS A 202 13.41 -16.93 11.11
N ILE A 203 12.71 -15.96 11.71
CA ILE A 203 11.58 -15.26 11.08
C ILE A 203 12.06 -14.53 9.81
N VAL A 204 13.18 -13.81 9.87
CA VAL A 204 13.73 -13.09 8.72
C VAL A 204 14.10 -14.06 7.59
N PHE A 205 14.84 -15.14 7.89
CA PHE A 205 15.21 -16.13 6.87
C PHE A 205 13.99 -16.82 6.25
N TYR A 206 12.96 -17.08 7.06
CA TYR A 206 11.70 -17.63 6.57
C TYR A 206 11.03 -16.69 5.56
N PHE A 207 10.90 -15.41 5.89
CA PHE A 207 10.34 -14.41 4.98
C PHE A 207 11.15 -14.29 3.68
N ILE A 208 12.48 -14.31 3.76
CA ILE A 208 13.36 -14.31 2.58
C ILE A 208 13.07 -15.55 1.71
N GLY A 209 12.94 -16.73 2.32
CA GLY A 209 12.61 -17.97 1.61
C GLY A 209 11.27 -17.93 0.90
N VAL A 210 10.23 -17.37 1.54
CA VAL A 210 8.90 -17.21 0.93
C VAL A 210 8.96 -16.26 -0.27
N MET A 211 9.64 -15.12 -0.14
CA MET A 211 9.81 -14.17 -1.24
C MET A 211 10.56 -14.79 -2.43
N PHE A 212 11.59 -15.60 -2.16
CA PHE A 212 12.34 -16.31 -3.20
C PHE A 212 11.50 -17.38 -3.89
N TYR A 213 10.70 -18.13 -3.13
CA TYR A 213 9.82 -19.17 -3.67
C TYR A 213 8.79 -18.56 -4.63
N GLU A 214 8.16 -17.44 -4.25
CA GLU A 214 7.17 -16.76 -5.08
C GLU A 214 7.79 -16.18 -6.36
N SER A 215 8.98 -15.58 -6.27
CA SER A 215 9.72 -15.11 -7.44
C SER A 215 10.03 -16.22 -8.45
N HIS A 216 10.21 -17.46 -7.98
CA HIS A 216 10.48 -18.60 -8.86
C HIS A 216 9.21 -19.27 -9.36
N SER A 217 8.10 -19.28 -8.61
CA SER A 217 6.86 -19.91 -9.07
C SER A 217 6.29 -19.27 -10.33
N ASP A 218 6.48 -17.96 -10.49
CA ASP A 218 5.98 -17.24 -11.67
C ASP A 218 6.75 -17.64 -12.95
N ALA A 219 8.01 -18.04 -12.82
CA ALA A 219 8.87 -18.42 -13.95
C ALA A 219 8.50 -19.79 -14.59
N TRP A 220 7.73 -20.64 -13.90
CA TRP A 220 7.35 -21.97 -14.40
C TRP A 220 5.96 -22.00 -15.05
N THR A 221 5.21 -20.90 -14.98
CA THR A 221 3.83 -20.83 -15.50
C THR A 221 3.69 -20.04 -16.81
N SER A 222 4.79 -19.49 -17.31
CA SER A 222 4.93 -18.86 -18.63
C SER A 222 5.64 -19.77 -19.62
#